data_AF-A0A2L0U0E5-F1
#
_entry.id   AF-A0A2L0U0E5-F1
#
_cell.length_a   1.000
_cell.length_b   1.000
_cell.length_c   1.000
_cell.angle_alpha   90.00
_cell.angle_beta   90.00
_cell.angle_gamma   90.00
#
_symmetry.space_group_name_H-M   'P 1'
#
loop_
_entity.id
_entity.type
_entity.pdbx_description
1 polymer ?
#
loop_
_entity_poly.entity_id
_entity_poly.type
_entity_poly.pdbx_seq_one_letter_code
_entity_poly.pdbx_strand_id
1 'polypeptide(L)'
;MEPGGAQLHGDAVFARFGEGALAYRESGILTLADGRVFSACRQYRYRLSEDSVVVEFADGPHIGTQFLSLSFSRTDTGLEASGVYACGDDTYHATYRILGPAAFEVVIMVQGPAKAYELVSRYSRSG
;
A
#
# COMPACT_ATOMS: atom_id res chain seq x y z
N MET A 1 17.43 -18.29 5.30
CA MET A 1 17.57 -17.00 5.99
C MET A 1 16.17 -16.63 6.39
N GLU A 2 15.81 -16.79 7.66
CA GLU A 2 14.48 -16.38 8.14
C GLU A 2 14.34 -14.88 7.83
N PRO A 3 13.32 -14.44 7.09
CA PRO A 3 13.10 -13.02 6.91
C PRO A 3 12.90 -12.41 8.29
N GLY A 4 13.70 -11.39 8.63
CA GLY A 4 13.46 -10.59 9.82
C GLY A 4 12.09 -9.94 9.69
N GLY A 5 11.07 -10.58 10.27
CA GLY A 5 9.70 -10.13 10.15
C GLY A 5 9.50 -8.77 10.82
N ALA A 6 8.61 -7.96 10.28
CA ALA A 6 8.12 -6.77 10.95
C ALA A 6 6.60 -6.75 10.81
N GLN A 7 5.91 -6.36 11.89
CA GLN A 7 4.46 -6.30 11.90
C GLN A 7 4.01 -4.91 12.35
N LEU A 8 3.15 -4.28 11.55
CA LEU A 8 2.46 -3.05 11.90
C LEU A 8 1.02 -3.39 12.30
N HIS A 9 0.58 -2.86 13.44
CA HIS A 9 -0.83 -2.88 13.83
C HIS A 9 -1.32 -1.46 14.13
N GLY A 10 -2.46 -1.06 13.58
CA GLY A 10 -3.02 0.26 13.79
C GLY A 10 -4.20 0.53 12.86
N ASP A 11 -4.45 1.82 12.63
CA ASP A 11 -5.62 2.30 11.92
C ASP A 11 -5.25 2.92 10.57
N ALA A 12 -6.13 2.73 9.59
CA ALA A 12 -6.06 3.35 8.28
C ALA A 12 -7.34 4.13 7.99
N VAL A 13 -7.19 5.35 7.51
CA VAL A 13 -8.29 6.25 7.19
C VAL A 13 -8.19 6.70 5.75
N PHE A 14 -9.29 6.56 5.02
CA PHE A 14 -9.49 7.21 3.73
C PHE A 14 -10.48 8.37 3.91
N ALA A 15 -10.07 9.56 3.48
CA ALA A 15 -10.91 10.75 3.43
C ALA A 15 -11.02 11.27 2.00
N ARG A 16 -12.16 11.86 1.63
CA ARG A 16 -12.31 12.51 0.33
C ARG A 16 -11.30 13.66 0.20
N PHE A 17 -10.65 13.77 -0.96
CA PHE A 17 -9.69 14.84 -1.26
C PHE A 17 -10.01 15.44 -2.64
N GLY A 18 -11.09 16.22 -2.72
CA GLY A 18 -11.58 16.72 -4.00
C GLY A 18 -12.27 15.64 -4.85
N GLU A 19 -12.48 15.96 -6.11
CA GLU A 19 -13.13 15.05 -7.06
C GLU A 19 -12.15 13.96 -7.53
N GLY A 20 -12.60 12.71 -7.52
CA GLY A 20 -11.81 11.57 -8.00
C GLY A 20 -10.58 11.22 -7.16
N ALA A 21 -10.41 11.78 -5.96
CA ALA A 21 -9.24 11.52 -5.14
C ALA A 21 -9.55 11.30 -3.65
N LEU A 22 -8.69 10.51 -3.01
CA LEU A 22 -8.73 10.19 -1.59
C LEU A 22 -7.39 10.50 -0.92
N ALA A 23 -7.44 11.11 0.26
CA ALA A 23 -6.32 11.18 1.17
C ALA A 23 -6.32 9.92 2.05
N TYR A 24 -5.20 9.24 2.08
CA TYR A 24 -4.95 8.07 2.92
C TYR A 24 -3.97 8.41 4.02
N ARG A 25 -4.26 7.94 5.23
CA ARG A 25 -3.33 7.95 6.35
C ARG A 25 -3.42 6.64 7.11
N GLU A 26 -2.31 5.96 7.29
CA GLU A 26 -2.16 4.88 8.26
C GLU A 26 -1.25 5.30 9.40
N SER A 27 -1.55 4.82 10.61
CA SER A 27 -0.65 4.95 11.74
C SER A 27 -0.82 3.79 12.70
N GLY A 28 0.27 3.34 13.31
CA GLY A 28 0.25 2.19 14.20
C GLY A 28 1.58 1.95 14.88
N ILE A 29 1.67 0.79 15.52
CA ILE A 29 2.85 0.31 16.21
C ILE A 29 3.53 -0.75 15.36
N LEU A 30 4.76 -0.45 14.94
CA LEU A 30 5.64 -1.36 14.20
C LEU A 30 6.50 -2.14 15.20
N THR A 31 6.39 -3.46 15.17
CA THR A 31 7.23 -4.36 15.95
C THR A 31 8.16 -5.11 15.00
N LEU A 32 9.47 -4.98 15.23
CA LEU A 32 10.49 -5.73 14.50
C LEU A 32 10.69 -7.13 15.12
N ALA A 33 11.24 -8.07 14.37
CA ALA A 33 11.53 -9.43 14.84
C ALA A 33 12.45 -9.48 16.07
N ASP A 34 13.30 -8.48 16.25
CA ASP A 34 14.17 -8.34 17.42
C ASP A 34 13.47 -7.74 18.65
N GLY A 35 12.17 -7.50 18.57
CA GLY A 35 11.33 -6.96 19.64
C GLY A 35 11.38 -5.44 19.77
N ARG A 36 12.14 -4.71 18.94
CA ARG A 36 12.09 -3.24 18.92
C ARG A 36 10.74 -2.75 18.41
N VAL A 37 10.25 -1.69 19.03
CA VAL A 37 8.93 -1.11 18.77
C VAL A 37 9.06 0.35 18.38
N PHE A 38 8.32 0.76 17.35
CA PHE A 38 8.31 2.13 16.84
C PHE A 38 6.87 2.58 16.55
N SER A 39 6.57 3.85 16.80
CA SER A 39 5.40 4.48 16.20
C SER A 39 5.68 4.71 14.72
N ALA A 40 4.77 4.25 13.85
CA ALA A 40 4.87 4.41 12.41
C ALA A 40 3.63 5.14 11.87
N CYS A 41 3.83 5.91 10.81
CA CYS A 41 2.79 6.60 10.08
C CYS A 41 3.16 6.65 8.60
N ARG A 42 2.16 6.53 7.73
CA ARG A 42 2.33 6.72 6.28
C ARG A 42 1.13 7.43 5.69
N GLN A 43 1.37 8.31 4.71
CA GLN A 43 0.32 9.05 4.01
C GLN A 43 0.47 8.91 2.49
N TYR A 44 -0.66 8.70 1.83
CA TYR A 44 -0.74 8.63 0.37
C TYR A 44 -1.89 9.47 -0.16
N ARG A 45 -1.81 9.86 -1.42
CA ARG A 45 -2.95 10.36 -2.19
C ARG A 45 -3.29 9.34 -3.27
N TYR A 46 -4.52 8.88 -3.29
CA TYR A 46 -5.06 8.05 -4.35
C TYR A 46 -5.84 8.95 -5.31
N ARG A 47 -5.51 8.90 -6.60
CA ARG A 47 -6.19 9.67 -7.65
C ARG A 47 -6.69 8.72 -8.72
N LEU A 48 -7.99 8.76 -9.00
CA LEU A 48 -8.57 8.05 -10.12
C LEU A 48 -8.04 8.64 -11.43
N SER A 49 -7.71 7.77 -12.39
CA SER A 49 -7.23 8.14 -13.71
C SER A 49 -7.73 7.12 -14.71
N GLU A 50 -8.80 7.48 -15.44
CA GLU A 50 -9.46 6.57 -16.40
C GLU A 50 -9.76 5.20 -15.73
N ASP A 51 -9.16 4.12 -16.23
CA ASP A 51 -9.31 2.75 -15.74
C ASP A 51 -8.22 2.33 -14.73
N SER A 52 -7.63 3.32 -14.06
CA SER A 52 -6.56 3.11 -13.09
C SER A 52 -6.68 4.02 -11.87
N VAL A 53 -5.88 3.70 -10.85
CA VAL A 53 -5.64 4.59 -9.71
C VAL A 53 -4.14 4.84 -9.58
N VAL A 54 -3.78 6.12 -9.52
CA VAL A 54 -2.42 6.58 -9.24
C VAL A 54 -2.28 6.84 -7.74
N VAL A 55 -1.25 6.28 -7.13
CA VAL A 55 -0.92 6.48 -5.72
C VAL A 55 0.32 7.36 -5.64
N GLU A 56 0.22 8.47 -4.92
CA GLU A 56 1.32 9.42 -4.68
C GLU A 56 1.73 9.42 -3.21
N PHE A 57 3.00 9.67 -2.95
CA PHE A 57 3.45 9.97 -1.59
C PHE A 57 2.81 11.29 -1.12
N ALA A 58 2.22 11.26 0.08
CA ALA A 58 1.69 12.45 0.74
C ALA A 58 2.49 12.81 2.00
N ASP A 59 3.61 12.14 2.25
CA ASP A 59 4.53 12.42 3.35
C ASP A 59 6.00 12.17 2.96
N GLY A 60 6.89 12.55 3.87
CA GLY A 60 8.33 12.32 3.74
C GLY A 60 8.97 13.10 2.58
N PRO A 61 10.21 12.73 2.20
CA PRO A 61 11.01 13.47 1.22
C PRO A 61 10.50 13.36 -0.23
N HIS A 62 9.61 12.41 -0.51
CA HIS A 62 9.10 12.13 -1.85
C HIS A 62 7.68 12.69 -2.08
N ILE A 63 7.20 13.56 -1.20
CA ILE A 63 5.84 14.12 -1.28
C ILE A 63 5.52 14.67 -2.68
N GLY A 64 4.34 14.30 -3.19
CA GLY A 64 3.84 14.69 -4.51
C GLY A 64 4.37 13.87 -5.68
N THR A 65 5.31 12.94 -5.45
CA THR A 65 5.78 12.02 -6.51
C THR A 65 4.93 10.74 -6.55
N GLN A 66 4.82 10.16 -7.75
CA GLN A 66 4.12 8.90 -7.96
C GLN A 66 4.85 7.75 -7.26
N PHE A 67 4.09 6.94 -6.52
CA PHE A 67 4.53 5.69 -5.95
C PHE A 67 4.08 4.49 -6.81
N LEU A 68 2.78 4.41 -7.12
CA LEU A 68 2.20 3.30 -7.89
C LEU A 68 1.21 3.84 -8.94
N SER A 69 1.02 3.06 -9.99
CA SER A 69 -0.14 3.17 -10.88
C SER A 69 -0.75 1.77 -11.01
N LEU A 70 -2.03 1.64 -10.70
CA LEU A 70 -2.72 0.35 -10.59
C LEU A 70 -3.90 0.32 -11.55
N SER A 71 -3.90 -0.60 -12.51
CA SER A 71 -5.02 -0.82 -13.41
C SER A 71 -6.05 -1.74 -12.76
N PHE A 72 -7.33 -1.41 -12.90
CA PHE A 72 -8.40 -2.26 -12.39
C PHE A 72 -8.55 -3.51 -13.27
N SER A 73 -8.84 -4.63 -12.62
CA SER A 73 -9.17 -5.88 -13.28
C SER A 73 -10.25 -6.61 -12.49
N ARG A 74 -11.04 -7.43 -13.20
CA ARG A 74 -12.01 -8.34 -12.59
C ARG A 74 -11.50 -9.75 -12.75
N THR A 75 -11.44 -10.49 -11.65
CA THR A 75 -11.03 -11.90 -11.60
C THR A 75 -12.23 -12.76 -11.23
N ASP A 76 -12.08 -14.09 -11.31
CA ASP A 76 -13.09 -15.03 -10.85
C ASP A 76 -13.39 -14.90 -9.34
N THR A 77 -12.44 -14.34 -8.58
CA THR A 77 -12.51 -14.20 -7.12
C THR A 77 -12.93 -12.80 -6.66
N GLY A 78 -13.02 -11.80 -7.56
CA GLY A 78 -13.48 -10.46 -7.20
C GLY A 78 -12.92 -9.33 -8.06
N LEU A 79 -12.84 -8.15 -7.46
CA LEU A 79 -12.24 -6.96 -8.05
C LEU A 79 -10.81 -6.80 -7.54
N GLU A 80 -9.87 -6.58 -8.44
CA GLU A 80 -8.47 -6.33 -8.14
C GLU A 80 -7.99 -5.05 -8.82
N ALA A 81 -6.87 -4.51 -8.32
CA ALA A 81 -6.08 -3.51 -9.03
C ALA A 81 -4.60 -3.89 -8.91
N SER A 82 -3.85 -3.82 -10.01
CA SER A 82 -2.44 -4.25 -10.01
C SER A 82 -1.57 -3.40 -10.91
N GLY A 83 -0.26 -3.40 -10.64
CA GLY A 83 0.71 -2.68 -11.43
C GLY A 83 2.14 -3.13 -11.15
N VAL A 84 3.02 -2.85 -12.11
CA VAL A 84 4.47 -3.06 -12.00
C VAL A 84 5.15 -1.71 -12.17
N TYR A 85 6.08 -1.38 -11.26
CA TYR A 85 6.76 -0.09 -11.27
C TYR A 85 8.25 -0.25 -10.99
N ALA A 86 9.08 0.40 -11.80
CA ALA A 86 10.52 0.45 -11.59
C ALA A 86 10.88 1.63 -10.67
N CYS A 87 11.68 1.37 -9.63
CA CYS A 87 12.16 2.36 -8.68
C CYS A 87 13.68 2.21 -8.52
N GLY A 88 14.44 2.98 -9.31
CA GLY A 88 15.88 2.74 -9.44
C GLY A 88 16.14 1.35 -10.03
N ASP A 89 16.98 0.57 -9.34
CA ASP A 89 17.30 -0.81 -9.73
C ASP A 89 16.32 -1.85 -9.15
N ASP A 90 15.34 -1.43 -8.35
CA ASP A 90 14.32 -2.31 -7.77
C ASP A 90 13.02 -2.29 -8.59
N THR A 91 12.31 -3.42 -8.62
CA THR A 91 10.97 -3.56 -9.24
C THR A 91 9.92 -3.82 -8.18
N TYR A 92 8.81 -3.09 -8.27
CA TYR A 92 7.67 -3.19 -7.36
C TYR A 92 6.52 -3.84 -8.11
N HIS A 93 6.02 -4.96 -7.58
CA HIS A 93 4.79 -5.61 -8.02
C HIS A 93 3.72 -5.37 -6.95
N ALA A 94 2.69 -4.62 -7.28
CA ALA A 94 1.62 -4.28 -6.35
C ALA A 94 0.30 -4.93 -6.77
N THR A 95 -0.45 -5.47 -5.82
CA THR A 95 -1.79 -6.01 -6.03
C THR A 95 -2.70 -5.66 -4.87
N TYR A 96 -3.86 -5.09 -5.18
CA TYR A 96 -4.91 -4.73 -4.25
C TYR A 96 -6.10 -5.63 -4.54
N ARG A 97 -6.66 -6.26 -3.51
CA ARG A 97 -7.79 -7.20 -3.64
C ARG A 97 -8.92 -6.80 -2.73
N ILE A 98 -10.14 -6.68 -3.28
CA ILE A 98 -11.34 -6.51 -2.47
C ILE A 98 -11.77 -7.88 -1.95
N LEU A 99 -11.68 -8.09 -0.64
CA LEU A 99 -12.01 -9.36 0.01
C LEU A 99 -13.49 -9.44 0.42
N GLY A 100 -14.19 -8.31 0.41
CA GLY A 100 -15.60 -8.19 0.78
C GLY A 100 -16.02 -6.73 0.92
N PRO A 101 -17.24 -6.44 1.37
CA PRO A 101 -17.77 -5.07 1.45
C PRO A 101 -17.05 -4.16 2.46
N ALA A 102 -16.29 -4.76 3.39
CA ALA A 102 -15.65 -4.07 4.49
C ALA A 102 -14.18 -4.47 4.68
N ALA A 103 -13.58 -5.16 3.72
CA ALA A 103 -12.21 -5.66 3.84
C ALA A 103 -11.49 -5.68 2.49
N PHE A 104 -10.20 -5.37 2.52
CA PHE A 104 -9.32 -5.47 1.36
C PHE A 104 -7.89 -5.83 1.80
N GLU A 105 -7.11 -6.36 0.87
CA GLU A 105 -5.71 -6.71 1.04
C GLU A 105 -4.85 -5.95 0.04
N VAL A 106 -3.65 -5.59 0.47
CA VAL A 106 -2.59 -5.04 -0.37
C VAL A 106 -1.36 -5.90 -0.23
N VAL A 107 -0.84 -6.38 -1.35
CA VAL A 107 0.44 -7.09 -1.43
C VAL A 107 1.38 -6.26 -2.31
N ILE A 108 2.55 -5.93 -1.77
CA ILE A 108 3.62 -5.28 -2.52
C ILE A 108 4.87 -6.16 -2.40
N MET A 109 5.30 -6.70 -3.52
CA MET A 109 6.54 -7.46 -3.63
C MET A 109 7.60 -6.58 -4.27
N VAL A 110 8.70 -6.34 -3.57
CA VAL A 110 9.85 -5.58 -4.06
C VAL A 110 10.98 -6.55 -4.37
N GLN A 111 11.48 -6.49 -5.59
CA GLN A 111 12.55 -7.34 -6.10
C GLN A 111 13.66 -6.48 -6.67
N GLY A 112 14.84 -6.54 -6.08
CA GLY A 112 15.99 -5.80 -6.57
C GLY A 112 17.20 -5.90 -5.64
N PRO A 113 18.33 -5.30 -6.05
CA PRO A 113 19.58 -5.37 -5.30
C PRO A 113 19.56 -4.51 -4.03
N ALA A 114 18.76 -3.43 -3.99
CA ALA A 114 18.69 -2.56 -2.83
C ALA A 114 17.61 -3.02 -1.84
N LYS A 115 16.50 -3.58 -2.35
CA LYS A 115 15.38 -4.07 -1.54
C LYS A 115 14.86 -5.39 -2.08
N ALA A 116 14.68 -6.36 -1.18
CA ALA A 116 14.04 -7.64 -1.47
C ALA A 116 13.11 -8.03 -0.32
N TYR A 117 11.83 -7.69 -0.43
CA TYR A 117 10.84 -7.99 0.60
C TYR A 117 9.42 -8.09 0.04
N GLU A 118 8.54 -8.71 0.82
CA GLU A 118 7.10 -8.70 0.60
C GLU A 118 6.43 -7.95 1.76
N LEU A 119 5.53 -7.03 1.41
CA LEU A 119 4.66 -6.33 2.36
C LEU A 119 3.22 -6.75 2.12
N VAL A 120 2.61 -7.36 3.14
CA VAL A 120 1.20 -7.78 3.12
C VAL A 120 0.43 -6.97 4.15
N SER A 121 -0.49 -6.13 3.69
CA SER A 121 -1.37 -5.32 4.54
C SER A 121 -2.81 -5.80 4.39
N ARG A 122 -3.47 -6.09 5.51
CA ARG A 122 -4.89 -6.48 5.55
C ARG A 122 -5.68 -5.45 6.32
N TYR A 123 -6.75 -4.98 5.69
CA TYR A 123 -7.61 -3.95 6.24
C TYR A 123 -9.01 -4.50 6.45
N SER A 124 -9.60 -4.16 7.58
CA SER A 124 -11.00 -4.36 7.90
C SER A 124 -11.57 -3.05 8.43
N ARG A 125 -12.82 -2.73 8.07
CA ARG A 125 -13.54 -1.58 8.63
C ARG A 125 -13.59 -1.72 10.15
N SER A 126 -13.16 -0.67 10.87
CA SER A 126 -13.40 -0.55 12.30
C SER A 126 -14.90 -0.38 12.56
N GLY A 127 -15.40 -1.08 13.58
CA GLY A 127 -16.79 -1.02 14.01
C GLY A 127 -17.16 0.29 14.70
#